data_AF-A0A1M6A900-F1
#
_entry.id   AF-A0A1M6A900-F1
#
_cell.length_a   1.000
_cell.length_b   1.000
_cell.length_c   1.000
_cell.angle_alpha   90.00
_cell.angle_beta   90.00
_cell.angle_gamma   90.00
#
_symmetry.space_group_name_H-M   'P 1'
#
loop_
_entity.id
_entity.type
_entity.pdbx_description
1 polymer ?
#
loop_
_entity_poly.entity_id
_entity_poly.type
_entity_poly.pdbx_seq_one_letter_code
_entity_poly.pdbx_strand_id
1 'polypeptide(L)'
;MSRILSRVHAAYARIEAVDRPEIWIGLRPREEVEAEARTLDERLTRGERLPLAGRLLAVKGNIDVAGLPTTAGCPAYAYEPAADAPVVARLRAAGALVLGTTNLDQFATGLVGTRSPHGAVRNAHDPARVSGGSSSGSAVAVALGIVDLALGTDTAGSGRVPAAFNGIVGLKPTRGLVPTEGVVPACASIDCVTVFARTLPEAERALAHMASPSARPLPALPARAPGPWRIAVPPLAQLGELDEGWAEAYEAAVSQVRTAGAEIRTLDLAPFTEAAAMLYEGAFVAERYTAVGAFVDKLLAGGGEGLDPTVAGIITRARDIPAHRLYTDTERLTALRTRALAELADADALLLPTAPGHPTLAEVAADPLGANARLGRFTNSTNLFDLAAAAVPAGEVNGLPFGVMLIGPAFTDERLATIASLLQPQARVAVVGAHLTGQPLNLQLLSLGAVFDRTTTTAPLYRLHALRTTPAKPGLVHVGEGGAQIEAEVWRLPAEGLGRLLTALPRPMTLGSVELSDGSRVPGFLCEPSALKEAQDITEYGGWRSYLDGR
;
A
#
# COMPACT_ATOMS: atom_id res chain seq x y z
N MET A 1 27.92 -6.46 14.59
CA MET A 1 27.28 -5.73 13.48
C MET A 1 25.93 -5.24 13.97
N SER A 2 25.60 -3.96 13.81
CA SER A 2 24.32 -3.41 14.25
C SER A 2 23.15 -3.95 13.42
N ARG A 3 21.92 -3.83 13.94
CA ARG A 3 20.72 -4.28 13.24
C ARG A 3 20.52 -3.50 11.93
N ILE A 4 20.81 -2.21 11.91
CA ILE A 4 20.65 -1.35 10.73
C ILE A 4 21.67 -1.71 9.65
N LEU A 5 22.95 -1.83 10.01
CA LEU A 5 24.01 -2.23 9.07
C LEU A 5 23.73 -3.61 8.44
N SER A 6 23.21 -4.54 9.24
CA SER A 6 22.82 -5.87 8.75
C SER A 6 21.71 -5.82 7.69
N ARG A 7 20.77 -4.88 7.83
CA ARG A 7 19.71 -4.66 6.84
C ARG A 7 20.27 -4.10 5.54
N VAL A 8 21.21 -3.15 5.61
CA VAL A 8 21.88 -2.60 4.42
C VAL A 8 22.63 -3.69 3.67
N HIS A 9 23.43 -4.52 4.36
CA HIS A 9 24.13 -5.64 3.74
C HIS A 9 23.17 -6.61 3.06
N ALA A 10 22.06 -6.98 3.73
CA ALA A 10 21.05 -7.87 3.17
C ALA A 10 20.39 -7.27 1.92
N ALA A 11 20.17 -5.96 1.88
CA ALA A 11 19.57 -5.28 0.74
C ALA A 11 20.48 -5.30 -0.50
N TYR A 12 21.76 -4.95 -0.35
CA TYR A 12 22.72 -5.00 -1.46
C TYR A 12 22.96 -6.44 -1.95
N ALA A 13 23.07 -7.41 -1.04
CA ALA A 13 23.13 -8.82 -1.41
C ALA A 13 21.86 -9.28 -2.16
N ARG A 14 20.68 -8.77 -1.77
CA ARG A 14 19.41 -9.05 -2.47
C ARG A 14 19.38 -8.40 -3.85
N ILE A 15 19.90 -7.18 -4.02
CA ILE A 15 20.02 -6.51 -5.33
C ILE A 15 20.86 -7.38 -6.27
N GLU A 16 22.03 -7.84 -5.82
CA GLU A 16 22.92 -8.73 -6.58
C GLU A 16 22.24 -10.07 -6.90
N ALA A 17 21.58 -10.70 -5.92
CA ALA A 17 20.94 -12.01 -6.09
C ALA A 17 19.69 -11.97 -7.00
N VAL A 18 18.97 -10.84 -7.01
CA VAL A 18 17.82 -10.64 -7.89
C VAL A 18 18.27 -10.42 -9.33
N ASP A 19 19.41 -9.75 -9.54
CA ASP A 19 19.99 -9.44 -10.86
C ASP A 19 18.97 -8.82 -11.83
N ARG A 20 18.37 -7.73 -11.36
CA ARG A 20 17.38 -6.94 -12.13
C ARG A 20 17.82 -5.49 -12.22
N PRO A 21 18.87 -5.18 -13.02
CA PRO A 21 19.38 -3.83 -13.14
C PRO A 21 18.32 -2.85 -13.64
N GLU A 22 17.30 -3.32 -14.38
CA GLU A 22 16.24 -2.47 -14.90
C GLU A 22 15.36 -1.82 -13.81
N ILE A 23 15.45 -2.27 -12.56
CA ILE A 23 14.74 -1.65 -11.41
C ILE A 23 15.32 -0.26 -11.10
N TRP A 24 16.61 -0.03 -11.37
CA TRP A 24 17.37 1.12 -10.86
C TRP A 24 17.88 2.01 -12.00
N ILE A 25 17.82 3.31 -11.80
CA ILE A 25 18.54 4.29 -12.62
C ILE A 25 19.91 4.53 -11.99
N GLY A 26 19.95 4.75 -10.67
CA GLY A 26 21.17 4.94 -9.91
C GLY A 26 21.06 4.26 -8.55
N LEU A 27 22.15 3.63 -8.12
CA LEU A 27 22.31 3.11 -6.77
C LEU A 27 23.41 3.91 -6.08
N ARG A 28 23.22 4.22 -4.80
CA ARG A 28 24.29 4.78 -3.98
C ARG A 28 25.39 3.74 -3.77
N PRO A 29 26.66 4.13 -3.69
CA PRO A 29 27.72 3.23 -3.27
C PRO A 29 27.38 2.60 -1.92
N ARG A 30 27.54 1.28 -1.82
CA ARG A 30 27.20 0.50 -0.61
C ARG A 30 27.88 1.07 0.64
N GLU A 31 29.15 1.43 0.51
CA GLU A 31 29.97 2.00 1.59
C GLU A 31 29.41 3.31 2.18
N GLU A 32 28.78 4.16 1.36
CA GLU A 32 28.12 5.38 1.82
C GLU A 32 26.87 5.08 2.65
N VAL A 33 26.04 4.14 2.18
CA VAL A 33 24.83 3.74 2.90
C VAL A 33 25.18 3.01 4.20
N GLU A 34 26.26 2.22 4.20
CA GLU A 34 26.80 1.61 5.42
C GLU A 34 27.32 2.64 6.43
N ALA A 35 27.98 3.71 5.96
CA ALA A 35 28.41 4.81 6.82
C ALA A 35 27.21 5.53 7.45
N GLU A 36 26.19 5.85 6.65
CA GLU A 36 24.94 6.47 7.13
C GLU A 36 24.20 5.57 8.15
N ALA A 37 24.20 4.26 7.92
CA ALA A 37 23.66 3.28 8.86
C ALA A 37 24.39 3.31 10.22
N ARG A 38 25.73 3.37 10.23
CA ARG A 38 26.53 3.47 11.46
C ARG A 38 26.23 4.77 12.22
N THR A 39 26.16 5.90 11.52
CA THR A 39 25.76 7.19 12.11
C THR A 39 24.36 7.13 12.71
N LEU A 40 23.44 6.42 12.07
CA LEU A 40 22.08 6.25 12.58
C LEU A 40 22.04 5.41 13.87
N ASP A 41 22.85 4.35 13.98
CA ASP A 41 22.98 3.57 15.21
C ASP A 41 23.54 4.40 16.38
N GLU A 42 24.52 5.27 16.11
CA GLU A 42 25.08 6.20 17.11
C GLU A 42 24.02 7.19 17.61
N ARG A 43 23.20 7.72 16.69
CA ARG A 43 22.07 8.61 17.01
C ARG A 43 21.05 7.91 17.93
N LEU A 44 20.67 6.67 17.60
CA LEU A 44 19.76 5.87 18.43
C LEU A 44 20.37 5.56 19.80
N THR A 45 21.67 5.26 19.87
CA THR A 45 22.37 4.98 21.14
C THR A 45 22.39 6.20 22.06
N ARG A 46 22.43 7.42 21.49
CA ARG A 46 22.28 8.68 22.23
C ARG A 46 20.84 9.00 22.64
N GLY A 47 19.87 8.13 22.34
CA GLY A 47 18.47 8.27 22.75
C GLY A 47 17.59 9.06 21.78
N GLU A 48 18.06 9.37 20.58
CA GLU A 48 17.26 10.04 19.57
C GLU A 48 16.11 9.13 19.08
N ARG A 49 14.90 9.69 18.94
CA ARG A 49 13.72 8.94 18.47
C ARG A 49 13.52 9.14 16.98
N LEU A 50 13.84 8.10 16.21
CA LEU A 50 13.78 8.11 14.75
C LEU A 50 12.79 7.03 14.29
N PRO A 51 11.52 7.38 14.00
CA PRO A 51 10.43 6.41 13.78
C PRO A 51 10.63 5.48 12.58
N LEU A 52 11.47 5.86 11.63
CA LEU A 52 11.81 5.10 10.43
C LEU A 52 13.26 4.59 10.46
N ALA A 53 13.93 4.59 11.62
CA ALA A 53 15.33 4.19 11.71
C ALA A 53 15.59 2.80 11.09
N GLY A 54 16.48 2.77 10.10
CA GLY A 54 16.89 1.54 9.40
C GLY A 54 15.85 0.97 8.44
N ARG A 55 14.80 1.74 8.13
CA ARG A 55 13.93 1.45 6.99
C ARG A 55 14.65 1.81 5.70
N LEU A 56 14.62 0.88 4.74
CA LEU A 56 15.26 1.03 3.44
C LEU A 56 14.27 1.66 2.47
N LEU A 57 14.74 2.67 1.73
CA LEU A 57 13.93 3.51 0.87
C LEU A 57 14.46 3.51 -0.56
N ALA A 58 13.58 3.29 -1.53
CA ALA A 58 13.81 3.60 -2.94
C ALA A 58 13.02 4.85 -3.35
N VAL A 59 13.55 5.64 -4.27
CA VAL A 59 12.90 6.89 -4.69
C VAL A 59 12.77 6.90 -6.22
N LYS A 60 11.58 7.13 -6.77
CA LYS A 60 11.41 7.20 -8.23
C LYS A 60 12.35 8.22 -8.86
N GLY A 61 12.99 7.90 -9.98
CA GLY A 61 14.01 8.73 -10.64
C GLY A 61 13.54 10.04 -11.25
N ASN A 62 12.32 10.49 -10.95
CA ASN A 62 11.82 11.83 -11.21
C ASN A 62 11.65 12.67 -9.92
N ILE A 63 12.13 12.18 -8.77
CA ILE A 63 12.11 12.86 -7.47
C ILE A 63 13.56 13.06 -7.03
N ASP A 64 13.90 14.28 -6.65
CA ASP A 64 15.26 14.69 -6.29
C ASP A 64 15.77 13.96 -5.05
N VAL A 65 16.98 13.41 -5.18
CA VAL A 65 17.77 12.81 -4.10
C VAL A 65 19.18 13.38 -4.22
N ALA A 66 19.64 14.10 -3.20
CA ALA A 66 20.98 14.67 -3.20
C ALA A 66 22.04 13.55 -3.33
N GLY A 67 22.96 13.72 -4.28
CA GLY A 67 24.02 12.76 -4.60
C GLY A 67 23.65 11.70 -5.64
N LEU A 68 22.46 11.78 -6.24
CA LEU A 68 22.07 10.97 -7.40
C LEU A 68 21.42 11.87 -8.47
N PRO A 69 21.69 11.64 -9.76
CA PRO A 69 21.08 12.42 -10.81
C PRO A 69 19.57 12.14 -10.92
N THR A 70 18.79 13.20 -11.12
CA THR A 70 17.37 13.11 -11.49
C THR A 70 17.27 13.06 -13.01
N THR A 71 16.76 11.96 -13.58
CA THR A 71 16.73 11.75 -15.04
C THR A 71 15.32 11.71 -15.61
N ALA A 72 14.31 11.47 -14.78
CA ALA A 72 12.94 11.17 -15.21
C ALA A 72 12.85 10.08 -16.29
N GLY A 73 13.76 9.11 -16.28
CA GLY A 73 13.82 8.04 -17.29
C GLY A 73 14.37 8.50 -18.64
N CYS A 74 15.04 9.65 -18.71
CA CYS A 74 15.70 10.17 -19.89
C CYS A 74 17.15 10.56 -19.54
N PRO A 75 18.17 9.77 -19.96
CA PRO A 75 19.57 10.07 -19.66
C PRO A 75 20.01 11.49 -20.09
N ALA A 76 19.50 11.98 -21.21
CA ALA A 76 19.81 13.32 -21.72
C ALA A 76 19.15 14.47 -20.91
N TYR A 77 18.16 14.17 -20.05
CA TYR A 77 17.51 15.13 -19.17
C TYR A 77 18.23 15.27 -17.81
N ALA A 78 19.22 14.41 -17.54
CA ALA A 78 19.84 14.30 -16.23
C ALA A 78 20.36 15.63 -15.69
N TYR A 79 20.07 15.90 -14.42
CA TYR A 79 20.68 16.97 -13.63
C TYR A 79 20.99 16.48 -12.22
N GLU A 80 21.95 17.13 -11.56
CA GLU A 80 22.30 16.85 -10.16
C GLU A 80 21.52 17.80 -9.24
N PRO A 81 20.58 17.30 -8.42
CA PRO A 81 19.83 18.13 -7.50
C PRO A 81 20.72 18.64 -6.36
N ALA A 82 20.58 19.92 -6.00
CA ALA A 82 21.36 20.54 -4.93
C ALA A 82 20.97 20.05 -3.52
N ALA A 83 19.75 19.52 -3.37
CA ALA A 83 19.21 19.01 -2.12
C ALA A 83 18.20 17.89 -2.39
N ASP A 84 17.90 17.09 -1.36
CA ASP A 84 16.78 16.15 -1.39
C ASP A 84 15.47 16.91 -1.63
N ALA A 85 14.54 16.33 -2.40
CA ALA A 85 13.15 16.79 -2.41
C ALA A 85 12.61 16.83 -0.97
N PRO A 86 11.76 17.80 -0.57
CA PRO A 86 11.28 17.91 0.81
C PRO A 86 10.66 16.63 1.36
N VAL A 87 10.01 15.84 0.49
CA VAL A 87 9.44 14.54 0.85
C VAL A 87 10.51 13.50 1.20
N VAL A 88 11.62 13.47 0.47
CA VAL A 88 12.77 12.58 0.74
C VAL A 88 13.49 13.04 2.01
N ALA A 89 13.74 14.34 2.14
CA ALA A 89 14.38 14.93 3.31
C ALA A 89 13.64 14.60 4.62
N ARG A 90 12.30 14.65 4.63
CA ARG A 90 11.48 14.28 5.79
C ARG A 90 11.63 12.80 6.17
N LEU A 91 11.64 11.90 5.19
CA LEU A 91 11.81 10.46 5.45
C LEU A 91 13.21 10.14 5.98
N ARG A 92 14.25 10.77 5.41
CA ARG A 92 15.64 10.63 5.91
C ARG A 92 15.81 11.22 7.31
N ALA A 93 15.21 12.38 7.58
CA ALA A 93 15.18 12.98 8.91
C ALA A 93 14.53 12.06 9.97
N ALA A 94 13.52 11.28 9.57
CA ALA A 94 12.89 10.25 10.41
C ALA A 94 13.72 8.95 10.53
N GLY A 95 14.85 8.84 9.83
CA GLY A 95 15.81 7.73 9.93
C GLY A 95 15.77 6.71 8.78
N ALA A 96 15.05 6.98 7.69
CA ALA A 96 15.07 6.11 6.52
C ALA A 96 16.39 6.25 5.72
N LEU A 97 16.87 5.14 5.14
CA LEU A 97 18.09 5.07 4.34
C LEU A 97 17.74 4.91 2.86
N VAL A 98 18.09 5.90 2.04
CA VAL A 98 17.88 5.83 0.58
C VAL A 98 18.95 4.93 -0.05
N LEU A 99 18.53 3.92 -0.82
CA LEU A 99 19.42 3.04 -1.58
C LEU A 99 19.73 3.56 -2.98
N GLY A 100 18.76 4.21 -3.63
CA GLY A 100 18.90 4.60 -5.03
C GLY A 100 17.65 5.22 -5.63
N THR A 101 17.81 5.71 -6.86
CA THR A 101 16.72 6.16 -7.71
C THR A 101 16.23 5.03 -8.61
N THR A 102 14.92 4.81 -8.65
CA THR A 102 14.30 3.71 -9.39
C THR A 102 13.81 4.12 -10.77
N ASN A 103 13.81 3.14 -11.67
CA ASN A 103 13.34 3.30 -13.05
C ASN A 103 11.83 3.61 -13.11
N LEU A 104 11.42 4.23 -14.22
CA LEU A 104 10.07 4.69 -14.50
C LEU A 104 9.78 4.73 -16.00
N ASP A 105 8.50 4.70 -16.39
CA ASP A 105 8.12 5.17 -17.74
C ASP A 105 8.57 6.63 -17.90
N GLN A 106 9.24 6.95 -19.00
CA GLN A 106 9.91 8.22 -19.24
C GLN A 106 8.95 9.41 -19.03
N PHE A 107 9.45 10.43 -18.33
CA PHE A 107 8.69 11.61 -17.87
C PHE A 107 7.38 11.27 -17.15
N ALA A 108 7.36 10.13 -16.44
CA ALA A 108 6.18 9.58 -15.78
C ALA A 108 4.96 9.46 -16.72
N THR A 109 5.20 9.07 -17.98
CA THR A 109 4.18 8.97 -19.04
C THR A 109 3.87 7.51 -19.38
N GLY A 110 3.14 6.84 -18.49
CA GLY A 110 2.66 5.48 -18.73
C GLY A 110 2.10 4.80 -17.50
N LEU A 111 1.44 3.67 -17.73
CA LEU A 111 0.92 2.74 -16.74
C LEU A 111 1.50 1.34 -16.91
N VAL A 112 2.54 1.18 -17.73
CA VAL A 112 3.07 -0.12 -18.16
C VAL A 112 4.45 -0.42 -17.56
N GLY A 113 5.33 0.57 -17.39
CA GLY A 113 6.69 0.35 -16.88
C GLY A 113 7.71 -0.11 -17.93
N THR A 114 7.34 -0.04 -19.22
CA THR A 114 8.15 -0.51 -20.36
C THR A 114 8.77 0.62 -21.16
N ARG A 115 8.38 1.88 -20.93
CA ARG A 115 8.76 3.05 -21.74
C ARG A 115 10.00 3.73 -21.17
N SER A 116 11.09 2.99 -21.03
CA SER A 116 12.33 3.48 -20.45
C SER A 116 13.55 2.97 -21.22
N PRO A 117 14.52 3.84 -21.56
CA PRO A 117 15.80 3.43 -22.12
C PRO A 117 16.66 2.62 -21.14
N HIS A 118 16.33 2.62 -19.84
CA HIS A 118 16.96 1.78 -18.82
C HIS A 118 16.42 0.33 -18.82
N GLY A 119 15.52 0.01 -19.75
CA GLY A 119 14.91 -1.32 -19.90
C GLY A 119 13.49 -1.40 -19.34
N ALA A 120 12.72 -2.33 -19.88
CA ALA A 120 11.37 -2.61 -19.43
C ALA A 120 11.39 -3.34 -18.08
N VAL A 121 10.72 -2.76 -17.08
CA VAL A 121 10.69 -3.34 -15.73
C VAL A 121 9.71 -4.50 -15.72
N ARG A 122 10.25 -5.70 -15.50
CA ARG A 122 9.48 -6.94 -15.40
C ARG A 122 8.68 -7.01 -14.09
N ASN A 123 7.53 -7.68 -14.09
CA ASN A 123 6.78 -7.93 -12.86
C ASN A 123 7.59 -8.76 -11.83
N ALA A 124 7.30 -8.59 -10.55
CA ALA A 124 8.01 -9.29 -9.46
C ALA A 124 7.68 -10.79 -9.36
N HIS A 125 6.50 -11.21 -9.81
CA HIS A 125 5.98 -12.58 -9.71
C HIS A 125 6.08 -13.35 -11.03
N ASP A 126 5.78 -12.69 -12.16
CA ASP A 126 5.90 -13.26 -13.51
C ASP A 126 6.70 -12.34 -14.44
N PRO A 127 7.99 -12.64 -14.68
CA PRO A 127 8.85 -11.81 -15.52
C PRO A 127 8.41 -11.61 -16.97
N ALA A 128 7.44 -12.39 -17.49
CA ALA A 128 6.86 -12.20 -18.82
C ALA A 128 5.82 -11.06 -18.86
N ARG A 129 5.38 -10.58 -17.69
CA ARG A 129 4.40 -9.51 -17.55
C ARG A 129 5.01 -8.18 -17.19
N VAL A 130 4.24 -7.12 -17.49
CA VAL A 130 4.63 -5.76 -17.15
C VAL A 130 4.59 -5.56 -15.63
N SER A 131 5.52 -4.79 -15.07
CA SER A 131 5.45 -4.39 -13.65
C SER A 131 4.27 -3.46 -13.36
N GLY A 132 3.70 -2.83 -14.39
CA GLY A 132 2.91 -1.62 -14.24
C GLY A 132 3.81 -0.41 -14.10
N GLY A 133 3.29 0.75 -14.48
CA GLY A 133 4.02 2.01 -14.48
C GLY A 133 3.16 3.18 -14.00
N SER A 134 3.68 4.40 -14.00
CA SER A 134 5.05 4.75 -14.37
C SER A 134 6.03 4.50 -13.21
N SER A 135 5.59 4.26 -11.98
CA SER A 135 6.49 4.01 -10.83
C SER A 135 6.97 2.55 -10.76
N SER A 136 7.47 2.04 -11.88
CA SER A 136 7.73 0.63 -12.10
C SER A 136 8.82 0.06 -11.19
N GLY A 137 10.01 0.66 -11.18
CA GLY A 137 11.12 0.21 -10.33
C GLY A 137 10.79 0.32 -8.85
N SER A 138 10.09 1.38 -8.42
CA SER A 138 9.65 1.56 -7.02
C SER A 138 8.79 0.40 -6.53
N ALA A 139 7.79 -0.02 -7.31
CA ALA A 139 6.89 -1.10 -6.92
C ALA A 139 7.64 -2.44 -6.86
N VAL A 140 8.45 -2.75 -7.87
CA VAL A 140 9.20 -4.01 -7.91
C VAL A 140 10.24 -4.11 -6.79
N ALA A 141 10.93 -3.00 -6.45
CA ALA A 141 11.90 -2.98 -5.37
C ALA A 141 11.26 -3.35 -4.00
N VAL A 142 10.05 -2.88 -3.74
CA VAL A 142 9.28 -3.24 -2.53
C VAL A 142 8.83 -4.69 -2.57
N ALA A 143 8.26 -5.13 -3.70
CA ALA A 143 7.70 -6.47 -3.86
C ALA A 143 8.74 -7.58 -3.76
N LEU A 144 9.95 -7.36 -4.29
CA LEU A 144 11.06 -8.32 -4.19
C LEU A 144 11.77 -8.31 -2.83
N GLY A 145 11.32 -7.45 -1.90
CA GLY A 145 11.88 -7.34 -0.55
C GLY A 145 13.25 -6.66 -0.50
N ILE A 146 13.61 -5.87 -1.51
CA ILE A 146 14.88 -5.13 -1.55
C ILE A 146 14.81 -3.92 -0.61
N VAL A 147 13.69 -3.20 -0.63
CA VAL A 147 13.41 -2.06 0.25
C VAL A 147 12.13 -2.29 1.06
N ASP A 148 11.94 -1.49 2.11
CA ASP A 148 10.70 -1.50 2.90
C ASP A 148 9.66 -0.56 2.32
N LEU A 149 10.12 0.61 1.86
CA LEU A 149 9.30 1.70 1.35
C LEU A 149 9.85 2.13 0.00
N ALA A 150 8.98 2.57 -0.89
CA ALA A 150 9.40 3.28 -2.10
C ALA A 150 8.50 4.45 -2.41
N LEU A 151 9.09 5.57 -2.86
CA LEU A 151 8.33 6.69 -3.38
C LEU A 151 8.00 6.47 -4.86
N GLY A 152 6.78 6.84 -5.24
CA GLY A 152 6.34 6.94 -6.61
C GLY A 152 5.74 8.31 -6.89
N THR A 153 5.21 8.48 -8.10
CA THR A 153 4.31 9.58 -8.42
C THR A 153 3.06 9.03 -9.09
N ASP A 154 1.94 9.71 -8.95
CA ASP A 154 0.66 9.33 -9.52
C ASP A 154 -0.11 10.55 -10.01
N THR A 155 -0.25 10.63 -11.33
CA THR A 155 -1.15 11.52 -12.05
C THR A 155 -2.46 10.82 -12.40
N ALA A 156 -2.34 9.56 -12.83
CA ALA A 156 -3.37 8.82 -13.56
C ALA A 156 -3.48 7.34 -13.17
N GLY A 157 -2.71 6.88 -12.18
CA GLY A 157 -2.65 5.47 -11.77
C GLY A 157 -1.25 4.98 -11.42
N SER A 158 -0.22 5.82 -11.58
CA SER A 158 1.19 5.41 -11.47
C SER A 158 1.66 5.03 -10.07
N GLY A 159 0.87 5.28 -9.03
CA GLY A 159 1.06 4.81 -7.66
C GLY A 159 0.14 3.64 -7.28
N ARG A 160 -0.74 3.22 -8.20
CA ARG A 160 -1.84 2.27 -7.95
C ARG A 160 -1.73 1.02 -8.81
N VAL A 161 -1.62 1.17 -10.14
CA VAL A 161 -1.47 0.03 -11.08
C VAL A 161 -0.25 -0.83 -10.73
N PRO A 162 0.96 -0.26 -10.49
CA PRO A 162 2.11 -1.07 -10.08
C PRO A 162 1.91 -1.76 -8.72
N ALA A 163 1.12 -1.18 -7.80
CA ALA A 163 0.86 -1.81 -6.51
C ALA A 163 0.07 -3.11 -6.67
N ALA A 164 -1.02 -3.05 -7.45
CA ALA A 164 -1.88 -4.18 -7.72
C ALA A 164 -1.13 -5.34 -8.38
N PHE A 165 -0.38 -5.06 -9.46
CA PHE A 165 0.35 -6.11 -10.20
C PHE A 165 1.44 -6.80 -9.39
N ASN A 166 1.99 -6.12 -8.38
CA ASN A 166 3.08 -6.68 -7.58
C ASN A 166 2.62 -7.16 -6.20
N GLY A 167 1.33 -7.13 -5.90
CA GLY A 167 0.79 -7.62 -4.63
C GLY A 167 1.25 -6.81 -3.42
N ILE A 168 1.37 -5.50 -3.59
CA ILE A 168 1.80 -4.56 -2.53
C ILE A 168 0.77 -3.43 -2.35
N VAL A 169 0.95 -2.62 -1.32
CA VAL A 169 0.10 -1.45 -1.06
C VAL A 169 0.64 -0.23 -1.79
N GLY A 170 -0.26 0.56 -2.38
CA GLY A 170 0.03 1.87 -2.97
C GLY A 170 -0.94 2.93 -2.43
N LEU A 171 -0.41 3.92 -1.70
CA LEU A 171 -1.21 5.05 -1.23
C LEU A 171 -1.00 6.26 -2.13
N LYS A 172 -2.10 6.71 -2.74
CA LYS A 172 -2.17 7.95 -3.51
C LYS A 172 -2.86 9.01 -2.65
N PRO A 173 -2.09 9.93 -2.04
CA PRO A 173 -2.66 10.85 -1.09
C PRO A 173 -3.57 11.88 -1.77
N THR A 174 -4.37 12.57 -0.98
CA THR A 174 -5.04 13.79 -1.38
C THR A 174 -4.07 14.75 -2.07
N ARG A 175 -4.51 15.33 -3.18
CA ARG A 175 -3.69 16.26 -3.95
C ARG A 175 -3.30 17.46 -3.09
N GLY A 176 -2.01 17.78 -3.07
CA GLY A 176 -1.46 18.87 -2.25
C GLY A 176 -1.25 18.54 -0.77
N LEU A 177 -1.58 17.34 -0.29
CA LEU A 177 -1.23 16.90 1.08
C LEU A 177 0.28 16.64 1.23
N VAL A 178 0.90 16.11 0.18
CA VAL A 178 2.34 15.87 0.09
C VAL A 178 2.90 16.86 -0.93
N PRO A 179 3.98 17.61 -0.62
CA PRO A 179 4.54 18.55 -1.56
C PRO A 179 5.23 17.84 -2.73
N THR A 180 5.16 18.49 -3.89
CA THR A 180 5.77 18.04 -5.16
C THR A 180 7.03 18.84 -5.52
N GLU A 181 7.53 19.68 -4.61
CA GLU A 181 8.83 20.34 -4.78
C GLU A 181 9.95 19.30 -4.92
N GLY A 182 10.89 19.55 -5.84
CA GLY A 182 11.93 18.59 -6.20
C GLY A 182 11.41 17.38 -6.97
N VAL A 183 10.27 17.48 -7.65
CA VAL A 183 9.73 16.44 -8.54
C VAL A 183 9.66 17.00 -9.95
N VAL A 184 10.22 16.28 -10.93
CA VAL A 184 10.04 16.59 -12.35
C VAL A 184 8.57 16.32 -12.70
N PRO A 185 7.78 17.34 -13.06
CA PRO A 185 6.34 17.20 -13.21
C PRO A 185 5.96 16.41 -14.47
N ALA A 186 4.85 15.70 -14.39
CA ALA A 186 4.16 15.14 -15.54
C ALA A 186 2.95 16.01 -15.91
N CYS A 187 2.03 16.19 -14.96
CA CYS A 187 0.94 17.14 -15.05
C CYS A 187 0.85 17.87 -13.71
N ALA A 188 1.60 18.97 -13.59
CA ALA A 188 1.85 19.63 -12.31
C ALA A 188 0.58 19.94 -11.50
N SER A 189 -0.52 20.30 -12.17
CA SER A 189 -1.79 20.63 -11.50
C SER A 189 -2.48 19.44 -10.83
N ILE A 190 -2.11 18.21 -11.18
CA ILE A 190 -2.76 16.97 -10.72
C ILE A 190 -1.77 15.89 -10.26
N ASP A 191 -0.48 16.20 -10.14
CA ASP A 191 0.52 15.25 -9.66
C ASP A 191 0.46 15.05 -8.14
N CYS A 192 0.66 13.80 -7.71
CA CYS A 192 0.83 13.43 -6.31
C CYS A 192 2.10 12.59 -6.16
N VAL A 193 2.90 12.84 -5.12
CA VAL A 193 3.89 11.86 -4.67
C VAL A 193 3.17 10.75 -3.91
N THR A 194 3.47 9.49 -4.21
CA THR A 194 2.84 8.31 -3.62
C THR A 194 3.84 7.48 -2.85
N VAL A 195 3.33 6.54 -2.05
CA VAL A 195 4.17 5.56 -1.35
C VAL A 195 3.73 4.13 -1.64
N PHE A 196 4.70 3.26 -1.83
CA PHE A 196 4.54 1.82 -1.86
C PHE A 196 5.13 1.19 -0.58
N ALA A 197 4.45 0.19 -0.04
CA ALA A 197 4.95 -0.65 1.03
C ALA A 197 4.34 -2.07 0.93
N ARG A 198 4.92 -3.05 1.63
CA ARG A 198 4.34 -4.41 1.67
C ARG A 198 3.06 -4.48 2.51
N THR A 199 2.94 -3.63 3.53
CA THR A 199 1.77 -3.59 4.40
C THR A 199 1.18 -2.19 4.47
N LEU A 200 -0.14 -2.13 4.70
CA LEU A 200 -0.86 -0.88 4.82
C LEU A 200 -0.34 0.00 5.97
N PRO A 201 -0.07 -0.53 7.18
CA PRO A 201 0.49 0.28 8.27
C PRO A 201 1.88 0.88 7.97
N GLU A 202 2.71 0.20 7.16
CA GLU A 202 4.00 0.73 6.73
C GLU A 202 3.82 1.91 5.75
N ALA A 203 2.87 1.78 4.82
CA ALA A 203 2.53 2.85 3.89
C ALA A 203 1.94 4.07 4.61
N GLU A 204 1.00 3.88 5.55
CA GLU A 204 0.39 4.96 6.34
C GLU A 204 1.44 5.74 7.15
N ARG A 205 2.37 5.01 7.79
CA ARG A 205 3.44 5.64 8.56
C ARG A 205 4.34 6.49 7.68
N ALA A 206 4.70 5.99 6.50
CA ALA A 206 5.50 6.75 5.55
C ALA A 206 4.74 8.00 5.06
N LEU A 207 3.47 7.85 4.68
CA LEU A 207 2.63 8.96 4.24
C LEU A 207 2.50 10.06 5.32
N ALA A 208 2.32 9.68 6.59
CA ALA A 208 2.24 10.64 7.69
C ALA A 208 3.52 11.50 7.83
N HIS A 209 4.70 10.95 7.51
CA HIS A 209 5.96 11.70 7.48
C HIS A 209 6.17 12.52 6.20
N MET A 210 5.58 12.08 5.09
CA MET A 210 5.63 12.80 3.81
C MET A 210 4.72 14.03 3.81
N ALA A 211 3.58 13.91 4.49
CA ALA A 211 2.55 14.93 4.55
C ALA A 211 3.10 16.25 5.13
N SER A 212 2.73 17.34 4.48
CA SER A 212 2.95 18.69 4.98
C SER A 212 1.62 19.41 4.80
N PRO A 213 0.88 19.71 5.88
CA PRO A 213 -0.40 20.42 5.76
C PRO A 213 -0.23 21.65 4.87
N SER A 214 -1.12 21.79 3.89
CA SER A 214 -1.12 22.97 3.02
C SER A 214 -1.23 24.24 3.85
N ALA A 215 -0.57 25.32 3.40
CA ALA A 215 -0.82 26.65 3.95
C ALA A 215 -2.25 27.15 3.66
N ARG A 216 -3.02 26.45 2.80
CA ARG A 216 -4.44 26.74 2.56
C ARG A 216 -5.33 26.08 3.62
N PRO A 217 -6.39 26.77 4.08
CA PRO A 217 -7.43 26.17 4.90
C PRO A 217 -7.96 24.91 4.21
N LEU A 218 -7.99 23.80 4.95
CA LEU A 218 -8.61 22.57 4.48
C LEU A 218 -10.12 22.80 4.34
N PRO A 219 -10.76 22.39 3.24
CA PRO A 219 -12.21 22.41 3.15
C PRO A 219 -12.78 21.56 4.28
N ALA A 220 -13.93 21.97 4.84
CA ALA A 220 -14.64 21.16 5.80
C ALA A 220 -14.97 19.81 5.16
N LEU A 221 -14.44 18.72 5.73
CA LEU A 221 -14.79 17.38 5.32
C LEU A 221 -16.30 17.17 5.52
N PRO A 222 -17.00 16.50 4.61
CA PRO A 222 -18.34 16.03 4.88
C PRO A 222 -18.33 15.21 6.17
N ALA A 223 -19.12 15.65 7.16
CA ALA A 223 -19.28 14.90 8.39
C ALA A 223 -19.81 13.51 8.06
N ARG A 224 -19.11 12.46 8.50
CA ARG A 224 -19.54 11.09 8.28
C ARG A 224 -20.69 10.77 9.23
N ALA A 225 -21.81 10.30 8.69
CA ALA A 225 -22.89 9.76 9.49
C ALA A 225 -22.44 8.49 10.23
N PRO A 226 -22.67 8.36 11.55
CA PRO A 226 -22.41 7.13 12.28
C PRO A 226 -23.08 5.91 11.62
N GLY A 227 -22.45 4.74 11.72
CA GLY A 227 -22.94 3.50 11.09
C GLY A 227 -21.83 2.68 10.42
N PRO A 228 -22.20 1.60 9.72
CA PRO A 228 -21.26 0.79 8.94
C PRO A 228 -20.59 1.62 7.85
N TRP A 229 -19.44 1.15 7.36
CA TRP A 229 -18.80 1.75 6.17
C TRP A 229 -19.74 1.60 4.98
N ARG A 230 -19.99 2.70 4.25
CA ARG A 230 -20.79 2.67 3.02
C ARG A 230 -19.85 2.61 1.82
N ILE A 231 -19.86 1.52 1.08
CA ILE A 231 -18.95 1.31 -0.05
C ILE A 231 -19.76 1.28 -1.34
N ALA A 232 -19.51 2.27 -2.21
CA ALA A 232 -20.06 2.33 -3.55
C ALA A 232 -19.34 1.33 -4.46
N VAL A 233 -20.11 0.57 -5.23
CA VAL A 233 -19.64 -0.50 -6.13
C VAL A 233 -20.45 -0.39 -7.42
N PRO A 234 -19.82 -0.26 -8.60
CA PRO A 234 -20.57 -0.25 -9.85
C PRO A 234 -21.05 -1.65 -10.24
N PRO A 235 -22.12 -1.76 -11.04
CA PRO A 235 -22.49 -3.03 -11.68
C PRO A 235 -21.34 -3.56 -12.54
N LEU A 236 -21.12 -4.88 -12.56
CA LEU A 236 -20.06 -5.52 -13.37
C LEU A 236 -20.09 -5.09 -14.84
N ALA A 237 -21.29 -4.94 -15.42
CA ALA A 237 -21.46 -4.51 -16.82
C ALA A 237 -20.85 -3.13 -17.12
N GLN A 238 -20.68 -2.26 -16.12
CA GLN A 238 -20.05 -0.95 -16.29
C GLN A 238 -18.51 -1.00 -16.19
N LEU A 239 -17.94 -2.08 -15.67
CA LEU A 239 -16.49 -2.27 -15.62
C LEU A 239 -15.87 -2.45 -17.01
N GLY A 240 -16.68 -2.85 -18.01
CA GLY A 240 -16.22 -3.12 -19.36
C GLY A 240 -15.54 -4.49 -19.46
N GLU A 241 -14.65 -4.66 -20.43
CA GLU A 241 -13.94 -5.91 -20.67
C GLU A 241 -12.81 -6.12 -19.64
N LEU A 242 -12.96 -7.17 -18.83
CA LEU A 242 -11.98 -7.61 -17.84
C LEU A 242 -11.26 -8.87 -18.33
N ASP A 243 -10.01 -9.08 -17.89
CA ASP A 243 -9.30 -10.33 -18.14
C ASP A 243 -10.04 -11.51 -17.46
N GLU A 244 -9.80 -12.72 -17.94
CA GLU A 244 -10.37 -13.94 -17.33
C GLU A 244 -10.03 -14.03 -15.83
N GLY A 245 -11.03 -14.27 -14.98
CA GLY A 245 -10.89 -14.35 -13.53
C GLY A 245 -10.93 -13.03 -12.78
N TRP A 246 -10.83 -11.86 -13.45
CA TRP A 246 -10.85 -10.55 -12.79
C TRP A 246 -12.22 -10.21 -12.19
N ALA A 247 -13.30 -10.60 -12.87
CA ALA A 247 -14.65 -10.34 -12.38
C ALA A 247 -14.91 -11.11 -11.08
N GLU A 248 -14.55 -12.38 -11.04
CA GLU A 248 -14.70 -13.27 -9.89
C GLU A 248 -13.86 -12.78 -8.70
N ALA A 249 -12.60 -12.39 -8.94
CA ALA A 249 -11.73 -11.85 -7.90
C ALA A 249 -12.24 -10.51 -7.35
N TYR A 250 -12.78 -9.64 -8.22
CA TYR A 250 -13.40 -8.40 -7.81
C TYR A 250 -14.67 -8.64 -6.96
N GLU A 251 -15.56 -9.53 -7.40
CA GLU A 251 -16.74 -9.91 -6.63
C GLU A 251 -16.40 -10.53 -5.27
N ALA A 252 -15.31 -11.32 -5.20
CA ALA A 252 -14.79 -11.84 -3.94
C ALA A 252 -14.33 -10.71 -3.01
N ALA A 253 -13.64 -9.69 -3.52
CA ALA A 253 -13.26 -8.51 -2.74
C ALA A 253 -14.48 -7.71 -2.23
N VAL A 254 -15.50 -7.53 -3.08
CA VAL A 254 -16.79 -6.92 -2.68
C VAL A 254 -17.48 -7.74 -1.59
N SER A 255 -17.47 -9.07 -1.72
CA SER A 255 -18.02 -9.98 -0.71
C SER A 255 -17.26 -9.87 0.62
N GLN A 256 -15.94 -9.77 0.58
CA GLN A 256 -15.10 -9.63 1.77
C GLN A 256 -15.45 -8.37 2.59
N VAL A 257 -15.56 -7.21 1.94
CA VAL A 257 -15.93 -5.97 2.66
C VAL A 257 -17.36 -6.03 3.19
N ARG A 258 -18.29 -6.69 2.48
CA ARG A 258 -19.66 -6.94 2.95
C ARG A 258 -19.67 -7.83 4.19
N THR A 259 -18.94 -8.95 4.18
CA THR A 259 -18.80 -9.86 5.33
C THR A 259 -18.14 -9.17 6.51
N ALA A 260 -17.26 -8.20 6.27
CA ALA A 260 -16.66 -7.37 7.32
C ALA A 260 -17.61 -6.29 7.88
N GLY A 261 -18.87 -6.24 7.42
CA GLY A 261 -19.92 -5.38 7.96
C GLY A 261 -20.15 -4.08 7.19
N ALA A 262 -19.54 -3.90 6.00
CA ALA A 262 -19.82 -2.74 5.15
C ALA A 262 -21.18 -2.85 4.44
N GLU A 263 -21.87 -1.73 4.30
CA GLU A 263 -23.06 -1.58 3.46
C GLU A 263 -22.62 -1.31 2.02
N ILE A 264 -23.05 -2.17 1.10
CA ILE A 264 -22.71 -2.04 -0.33
C ILE A 264 -23.81 -1.26 -1.04
N ARG A 265 -23.42 -0.23 -1.79
CA ARG A 265 -24.33 0.57 -2.60
C ARG A 265 -23.94 0.53 -4.07
N THR A 266 -24.94 0.45 -4.93
CA THR A 266 -24.73 0.54 -6.37
C THR A 266 -24.51 2.00 -6.76
N LEU A 267 -23.54 2.25 -7.64
CA LEU A 267 -23.21 3.57 -8.19
C LEU A 267 -23.11 3.49 -9.73
N ASP A 268 -23.53 4.55 -10.43
CA ASP A 268 -23.21 4.72 -11.85
C ASP A 268 -21.76 5.19 -12.05
N LEU A 269 -20.93 4.34 -12.67
CA LEU A 269 -19.52 4.59 -12.95
C LEU A 269 -19.31 5.53 -14.15
N ALA A 270 -20.34 5.75 -14.98
CA ALA A 270 -20.19 6.47 -16.24
C ALA A 270 -19.44 7.81 -16.10
N PRO A 271 -19.78 8.70 -15.13
CA PRO A 271 -19.06 9.96 -14.94
C PRO A 271 -17.55 9.80 -14.68
N PHE A 272 -17.16 8.73 -13.98
CA PHE A 272 -15.75 8.43 -13.70
C PHE A 272 -15.03 7.95 -14.94
N THR A 273 -15.62 7.03 -15.71
CA THR A 273 -15.00 6.51 -16.94
C THR A 273 -14.96 7.55 -18.06
N GLU A 274 -15.97 8.42 -18.17
CA GLU A 274 -15.97 9.53 -19.13
C GLU A 274 -14.85 10.53 -18.80
N ALA A 275 -14.69 10.91 -17.53
CA ALA A 275 -13.59 11.79 -17.11
C ALA A 275 -12.21 11.12 -17.26
N ALA A 276 -12.13 9.81 -17.06
CA ALA A 276 -10.90 9.06 -17.25
C ALA A 276 -10.36 9.13 -18.68
N ALA A 277 -11.24 9.13 -19.68
CA ALA A 277 -10.88 9.27 -21.10
C ALA A 277 -10.33 10.67 -21.42
N MET A 278 -10.89 11.71 -20.79
CA MET A 278 -10.49 13.11 -21.03
C MET A 278 -9.03 13.41 -20.70
N LEU A 279 -8.36 12.61 -19.86
CA LEU A 279 -6.96 12.87 -19.50
C LEU A 279 -6.01 12.83 -20.71
N TYR A 280 -6.23 11.90 -21.64
CA TYR A 280 -5.40 11.72 -22.83
C TYR A 280 -6.09 12.18 -24.13
N GLU A 281 -7.44 12.18 -24.16
CA GLU A 281 -8.21 12.67 -25.31
C GLU A 281 -8.46 14.19 -25.28
N GLY A 282 -8.39 14.79 -24.09
CA GLY A 282 -8.63 16.22 -23.87
C GLY A 282 -7.35 17.04 -23.68
N ALA A 283 -7.53 18.30 -23.31
CA ALA A 283 -6.47 19.30 -23.21
C ALA A 283 -5.54 19.14 -22.01
N PHE A 284 -5.86 18.29 -21.02
CA PHE A 284 -5.04 18.10 -19.81
C PHE A 284 -3.64 17.53 -20.13
N VAL A 285 -3.51 16.78 -21.23
CA VAL A 285 -2.22 16.27 -21.70
C VAL A 285 -1.24 17.40 -22.07
N ALA A 286 -1.72 18.62 -22.34
CA ALA A 286 -0.89 19.80 -22.59
C ALA A 286 0.08 20.12 -21.45
N GLU A 287 -0.24 19.77 -20.20
CA GLU A 287 0.69 19.98 -19.09
C GLU A 287 1.98 19.17 -19.22
N ARG A 288 1.96 18.01 -19.90
CA ARG A 288 3.18 17.25 -20.18
C ARG A 288 4.10 18.00 -21.13
N TYR A 289 3.52 18.70 -22.11
CA TYR A 289 4.28 19.59 -22.97
C TYR A 289 4.81 20.81 -22.21
N THR A 290 4.00 21.41 -21.33
CA THR A 290 4.47 22.50 -20.46
C THR A 290 5.65 22.06 -19.58
N ALA A 291 5.64 20.83 -19.07
CA ALA A 291 6.68 20.31 -18.20
C ALA A 291 8.01 20.07 -18.91
N VAL A 292 8.00 19.40 -20.07
CA VAL A 292 9.24 18.92 -20.73
C VAL A 292 9.23 19.04 -22.26
N GLY A 293 8.17 19.59 -22.85
CA GLY A 293 7.96 19.62 -24.31
C GLY A 293 9.06 20.32 -25.09
N ALA A 294 9.50 21.50 -24.64
CA ALA A 294 10.60 22.23 -25.29
C ALA A 294 11.93 21.43 -25.27
N PHE A 295 12.19 20.67 -24.20
CA PHE A 295 13.34 19.77 -24.13
C PHE A 295 13.20 18.61 -25.12
N VAL A 296 12.03 17.95 -25.14
CA VAL A 296 11.73 16.84 -26.04
C VAL A 296 11.89 17.28 -27.51
N ASP A 297 11.37 18.45 -27.86
CA ASP A 297 11.47 19.01 -29.21
C ASP A 297 12.91 19.25 -29.65
N LYS A 298 13.70 19.86 -28.76
CA LYS A 298 15.12 20.10 -29.00
C LYS A 298 15.89 18.79 -29.20
N LEU A 299 15.60 17.78 -28.38
CA LEU A 299 16.27 16.49 -28.45
C LEU A 299 15.86 15.72 -29.72
N LEU A 300 14.58 15.77 -30.13
CA LEU A 300 14.11 15.22 -31.39
C LEU A 300 14.78 15.87 -32.61
N ALA A 301 14.95 17.19 -32.60
CA ALA A 301 15.67 17.90 -33.66
C ALA A 301 17.14 17.46 -33.78
N GLY A 302 17.74 16.98 -32.68
CA GLY A 302 19.09 16.41 -32.62
C GLY A 302 19.18 14.90 -32.88
N GLY A 303 18.09 14.24 -33.27
CA GLY A 303 18.06 12.79 -33.57
C GLY A 303 17.29 11.94 -32.54
N GLY A 304 16.87 12.52 -31.41
CA GLY A 304 15.97 11.86 -30.45
C GLY A 304 16.59 10.73 -29.64
N GLU A 305 17.92 10.62 -29.59
CA GLU A 305 18.60 9.57 -28.82
C GLU A 305 18.20 9.62 -27.33
N GLY A 306 17.80 8.46 -26.79
CA GLY A 306 17.36 8.34 -25.40
C GLY A 306 15.90 8.72 -25.14
N LEU A 307 15.13 9.16 -26.13
CA LEU A 307 13.67 9.34 -26.01
C LEU A 307 12.92 8.04 -26.29
N ASP A 308 11.91 7.74 -25.47
CA ASP A 308 10.92 6.73 -25.83
C ASP A 308 9.98 7.31 -26.91
N PRO A 309 9.85 6.67 -28.09
CA PRO A 309 9.04 7.20 -29.18
C PRO A 309 7.55 7.38 -28.84
N THR A 310 6.99 6.52 -27.99
CA THR A 310 5.59 6.63 -27.57
C THR A 310 5.40 7.85 -26.68
N VAL A 311 6.29 8.04 -25.71
CA VAL A 311 6.27 9.20 -24.79
C VAL A 311 6.51 10.51 -25.56
N ALA A 312 7.51 10.56 -26.43
CA ALA A 312 7.79 11.71 -27.26
C ALA A 312 6.59 12.07 -28.15
N GLY A 313 5.94 11.07 -28.76
CA GLY A 313 4.72 11.27 -29.55
C GLY A 313 3.54 11.81 -28.75
N ILE A 314 3.35 11.35 -27.51
CA ILE A 314 2.30 11.87 -26.60
C ILE A 314 2.57 13.34 -26.27
N ILE A 315 3.81 13.68 -25.88
CA ILE A 315 4.19 15.03 -25.46
C ILE A 315 4.11 16.02 -26.63
N THR A 316 4.67 15.67 -27.79
CA THR A 316 4.72 16.55 -28.95
C THR A 316 3.34 16.84 -29.55
N ARG A 317 2.43 15.85 -29.61
CA ARG A 317 1.04 16.07 -30.05
C ARG A 317 0.28 17.05 -29.15
N ALA A 318 0.70 17.19 -27.89
CA ALA A 318 0.05 18.09 -26.94
C ALA A 318 0.45 19.57 -27.14
N ARG A 319 1.47 19.85 -27.96
CA ARG A 319 1.98 21.21 -28.26
C ARG A 319 0.92 22.14 -28.83
N ASP A 320 0.14 21.64 -29.79
CA ASP A 320 -0.74 22.45 -30.63
C ASP A 320 -2.19 22.46 -30.12
N ILE A 321 -2.41 22.05 -28.85
CA ILE A 321 -3.74 22.09 -28.23
C ILE A 321 -4.12 23.56 -27.96
N PRO A 322 -5.19 24.09 -28.58
CA PRO A 322 -5.54 25.49 -28.41
C PRO A 322 -6.18 25.76 -27.05
N ALA A 323 -5.89 26.92 -26.45
CA ALA A 323 -6.31 27.25 -25.08
C ALA A 323 -7.83 27.12 -24.84
N HIS A 324 -8.68 27.42 -25.83
CA HIS A 324 -10.14 27.29 -25.68
C HIS A 324 -10.58 25.84 -25.37
N ARG A 325 -9.85 24.83 -25.87
CA ARG A 325 -10.12 23.42 -25.55
C ARG A 325 -9.95 23.12 -24.06
N LEU A 326 -8.94 23.71 -23.43
CA LEU A 326 -8.74 23.56 -21.98
C LEU A 326 -9.94 24.10 -21.19
N TYR A 327 -10.50 25.25 -21.58
CA TYR A 327 -11.69 25.78 -20.93
C TYR A 327 -12.91 24.90 -21.16
N THR A 328 -13.16 24.45 -22.39
CA THR A 328 -14.26 23.51 -22.71
C THR A 328 -14.14 22.19 -21.94
N ASP A 329 -12.94 21.61 -21.88
CA ASP A 329 -12.71 20.35 -21.16
C ASP A 329 -12.79 20.56 -19.64
N THR A 330 -12.41 21.72 -19.12
CA THR A 330 -12.58 22.07 -17.71
C THR A 330 -14.05 22.19 -17.32
N GLU A 331 -14.88 22.80 -18.16
CA GLU A 331 -16.33 22.88 -17.96
C GLU A 331 -16.96 21.47 -17.99
N ARG A 332 -16.60 20.65 -18.98
CA ARG A 332 -17.07 19.26 -19.06
C ARG A 332 -16.63 18.44 -17.84
N LEU A 333 -15.37 18.58 -17.41
CA LEU A 333 -14.86 17.89 -16.23
C LEU A 333 -15.61 18.31 -14.97
N THR A 334 -15.95 19.59 -14.84
CA THR A 334 -16.73 20.12 -13.70
C THR A 334 -18.14 19.51 -13.65
N ALA A 335 -18.80 19.38 -14.80
CA ALA A 335 -20.10 18.72 -14.90
C ALA A 335 -20.01 17.23 -14.53
N LEU A 336 -19.00 16.52 -15.04
CA LEU A 336 -18.76 15.10 -14.72
C LEU A 336 -18.43 14.89 -13.25
N ARG A 337 -17.59 15.76 -12.67
CA ARG A 337 -17.25 15.74 -11.25
C ARG A 337 -18.50 15.92 -10.38
N THR A 338 -19.36 16.87 -10.75
CA THR A 338 -20.61 17.11 -10.02
C THR A 338 -21.51 15.87 -10.03
N ARG A 339 -21.67 15.22 -11.19
CA ARG A 339 -22.40 13.94 -11.31
C ARG A 339 -21.74 12.83 -10.49
N ALA A 340 -20.43 12.65 -10.63
CA ALA A 340 -19.66 11.62 -9.93
C ALA A 340 -19.77 11.73 -8.39
N LEU A 341 -19.67 12.95 -7.86
CA LEU A 341 -19.81 13.20 -6.42
C LEU A 341 -21.26 13.04 -5.94
N ALA A 342 -22.25 13.36 -6.78
CA ALA A 342 -23.66 13.08 -6.48
C ALA A 342 -23.96 11.58 -6.44
N GLU A 343 -23.37 10.80 -7.34
CA GLU A 343 -23.44 9.33 -7.34
C GLU A 343 -22.77 8.72 -6.09
N LEU A 344 -21.61 9.26 -5.68
CA LEU A 344 -20.97 8.86 -4.43
C LEU A 344 -21.84 9.17 -3.21
N ALA A 345 -22.58 10.28 -3.22
CA ALA A 345 -23.47 10.71 -2.15
C ALA A 345 -22.79 10.64 -0.75
N ASP A 346 -23.35 9.87 0.18
CA ASP A 346 -22.83 9.61 1.53
C ASP A 346 -22.00 8.33 1.62
N ALA A 347 -21.57 7.74 0.49
CA ALA A 347 -20.61 6.65 0.50
C ALA A 347 -19.26 7.11 1.06
N ASP A 348 -18.65 6.26 1.88
CA ASP A 348 -17.34 6.50 2.46
C ASP A 348 -16.20 6.25 1.46
N ALA A 349 -16.43 5.36 0.49
CA ALA A 349 -15.49 5.06 -0.59
C ALA A 349 -16.19 4.43 -1.79
N LEU A 350 -15.61 4.60 -2.98
CA LEU A 350 -15.85 3.79 -4.16
C LEU A 350 -14.79 2.67 -4.22
N LEU A 351 -15.23 1.43 -4.37
CA LEU A 351 -14.37 0.28 -4.58
C LEU A 351 -14.36 -0.09 -6.07
N LEU A 352 -13.17 -0.25 -6.65
CA LEU A 352 -12.95 -0.68 -8.03
C LEU A 352 -11.81 -1.70 -8.10
N PRO A 353 -11.77 -2.60 -9.10
CA PRO A 353 -10.52 -3.25 -9.47
C PRO A 353 -9.49 -2.17 -9.83
N THR A 354 -8.23 -2.35 -9.47
CA THR A 354 -7.22 -1.31 -9.74
C THR A 354 -6.92 -1.18 -11.23
N ALA A 355 -6.98 -2.28 -11.98
CA ALA A 355 -6.83 -2.36 -13.42
C ALA A 355 -7.77 -3.45 -13.98
N PRO A 356 -8.19 -3.36 -15.25
CA PRO A 356 -9.08 -4.36 -15.86
C PRO A 356 -8.39 -5.67 -16.22
N GLY A 357 -7.06 -5.72 -16.17
CA GLY A 357 -6.26 -6.87 -16.55
C GLY A 357 -4.78 -6.64 -16.30
N HIS A 358 -3.96 -7.65 -16.56
CA HIS A 358 -2.50 -7.60 -16.35
C HIS A 358 -1.75 -8.03 -17.61
N PRO A 359 -1.43 -7.12 -18.54
CA PRO A 359 -0.87 -7.50 -19.82
C PRO A 359 0.56 -8.04 -19.71
N THR A 360 0.91 -8.90 -20.65
CA THR A 360 2.29 -9.35 -20.91
C THR A 360 3.12 -8.23 -21.55
N LEU A 361 4.45 -8.36 -21.48
CA LEU A 361 5.36 -7.46 -22.20
C LEU A 361 5.12 -7.52 -23.72
N ALA A 362 4.78 -8.70 -24.24
CA ALA A 362 4.50 -8.90 -25.66
C ALA A 362 3.22 -8.19 -26.12
N GLU A 363 2.14 -8.26 -25.33
CA GLU A 363 0.90 -7.55 -25.62
C GLU A 363 1.09 -6.02 -25.60
N VAL A 364 1.84 -5.50 -24.64
CA VAL A 364 2.17 -4.06 -24.60
C VAL A 364 3.07 -3.66 -25.77
N ALA A 365 3.99 -4.52 -26.22
CA ALA A 365 4.79 -4.24 -27.41
C ALA A 365 3.94 -4.22 -28.70
N ALA A 366 2.91 -5.08 -28.78
CA ALA A 366 2.01 -5.15 -29.92
C ALA A 366 1.04 -3.97 -30.00
N ASP A 367 0.54 -3.47 -28.86
CA ASP A 367 -0.33 -2.29 -28.79
C ASP A 367 0.04 -1.38 -27.59
N PRO A 368 1.10 -0.55 -27.73
CA PRO A 368 1.64 0.23 -26.63
C PRO A 368 0.71 1.34 -26.14
N LEU A 369 -0.22 1.81 -26.98
CA LEU A 369 -1.17 2.86 -26.63
C LEU A 369 -2.47 2.28 -26.07
N GLY A 370 -3.06 1.29 -26.73
CA GLY A 370 -4.33 0.70 -26.30
C GLY A 370 -4.19 -0.09 -25.01
N ALA A 371 -3.12 -0.87 -24.83
CA ALA A 371 -2.86 -1.55 -23.56
C ALA A 371 -2.75 -0.55 -22.39
N ASN A 372 -2.01 0.55 -22.59
CA ASN A 372 -1.88 1.60 -21.57
C ASN A 372 -3.21 2.32 -21.29
N ALA A 373 -4.00 2.63 -22.32
CA ALA A 373 -5.31 3.26 -22.17
C ALA A 373 -6.27 2.36 -21.38
N ARG A 374 -6.27 1.05 -21.67
CA ARG A 374 -7.05 0.04 -20.94
C ARG A 374 -6.69 0.04 -19.45
N LEU A 375 -5.40 0.07 -19.10
CA LEU A 375 -4.95 0.13 -17.69
C LEU A 375 -5.43 1.39 -16.95
N GLY A 376 -5.61 2.52 -17.65
CA GLY A 376 -6.02 3.79 -17.06
C GLY A 376 -7.53 3.93 -16.82
N ARG A 377 -8.34 2.96 -17.25
CA ARG A 377 -9.82 3.04 -17.26
C ARG A 377 -10.40 3.41 -15.89
N PHE A 378 -9.87 2.85 -14.80
CA PHE A 378 -10.38 3.05 -13.45
C PHE A 378 -9.64 4.14 -12.66
N THR A 379 -8.44 4.53 -13.09
CA THR A 379 -7.51 5.34 -12.28
C THR A 379 -7.41 6.80 -12.71
N ASN A 380 -7.65 7.12 -14.00
CA ASN A 380 -7.35 8.44 -14.57
C ASN A 380 -8.23 9.57 -13.98
N SER A 381 -9.47 9.29 -13.57
CA SER A 381 -10.39 10.33 -13.06
C SER A 381 -10.10 10.77 -11.62
N THR A 382 -9.37 9.97 -10.84
CA THR A 382 -9.16 10.22 -9.40
C THR A 382 -8.56 11.60 -9.12
N ASN A 383 -7.47 11.98 -9.78
CA ASN A 383 -6.85 13.29 -9.55
C ASN A 383 -7.61 14.42 -10.23
N LEU A 384 -8.22 14.17 -11.40
CA LEU A 384 -9.08 15.14 -12.08
C LEU A 384 -10.28 15.55 -11.20
N PHE A 385 -10.79 14.62 -10.39
CA PHE A 385 -11.86 14.88 -9.43
C PHE A 385 -11.39 15.29 -8.03
N ASP A 386 -10.08 15.44 -7.82
CA ASP A 386 -9.48 15.81 -6.52
C ASP A 386 -9.80 14.78 -5.42
N LEU A 387 -9.67 13.50 -5.74
CA LEU A 387 -9.94 12.39 -4.84
C LEU A 387 -8.63 11.78 -4.30
N ALA A 388 -8.74 11.09 -3.16
CA ALA A 388 -7.67 10.25 -2.59
C ALA A 388 -7.92 8.78 -2.96
N ALA A 389 -6.86 7.95 -2.93
CA ALA A 389 -7.02 6.52 -3.20
C ALA A 389 -6.01 5.63 -2.45
N ALA A 390 -6.46 4.44 -2.08
CA ALA A 390 -5.63 3.37 -1.52
C ALA A 390 -5.78 2.10 -2.37
N ALA A 391 -4.71 1.70 -3.06
CA ALA A 391 -4.64 0.43 -3.78
C ALA A 391 -4.04 -0.64 -2.86
N VAL A 392 -4.72 -1.78 -2.73
CA VAL A 392 -4.32 -2.87 -1.84
C VAL A 392 -4.50 -4.23 -2.52
N PRO A 393 -3.70 -5.25 -2.12
CA PRO A 393 -3.94 -6.62 -2.55
C PRO A 393 -5.32 -7.11 -2.09
N ALA A 394 -5.98 -7.90 -2.94
CA ALA A 394 -7.32 -8.42 -2.70
C ALA A 394 -7.51 -9.86 -3.22
N GLY A 395 -6.43 -10.65 -3.21
CA GLY A 395 -6.42 -12.04 -3.66
C GLY A 395 -5.49 -12.27 -4.84
N GLU A 396 -5.76 -13.31 -5.60
CA GLU A 396 -4.96 -13.75 -6.75
C GLU A 396 -5.86 -14.17 -7.90
N VAL A 397 -5.38 -14.03 -9.12
CA VAL A 397 -5.97 -14.62 -10.33
C VAL A 397 -4.87 -15.40 -11.04
N ASN A 398 -5.11 -16.68 -11.34
CA ASN A 398 -4.13 -17.56 -11.99
C ASN A 398 -2.76 -17.61 -11.29
N GLY A 399 -2.75 -17.53 -9.94
CA GLY A 399 -1.53 -17.54 -9.13
C GLY A 399 -0.73 -16.23 -9.16
N LEU A 400 -1.29 -15.16 -9.73
CA LEU A 400 -0.70 -13.82 -9.74
C LEU A 400 -1.51 -12.85 -8.89
N PRO A 401 -0.88 -11.82 -8.29
CA PRO A 401 -1.59 -10.88 -7.44
C PRO A 401 -2.73 -10.15 -8.16
N PHE A 402 -3.86 -10.06 -7.48
CA PHE A 402 -4.99 -9.22 -7.85
C PHE A 402 -5.15 -8.10 -6.81
N GLY A 403 -5.52 -6.91 -7.29
CA GLY A 403 -5.66 -5.73 -6.45
C GLY A 403 -6.92 -4.92 -6.75
N VAL A 404 -7.45 -4.32 -5.69
CA VAL A 404 -8.55 -3.35 -5.74
C VAL A 404 -8.06 -2.01 -5.19
N MET A 405 -8.77 -0.95 -5.53
CA MET A 405 -8.55 0.36 -4.92
C MET A 405 -9.83 0.93 -4.34
N LEU A 406 -9.68 1.59 -3.19
CA LEU A 406 -10.69 2.43 -2.59
C LEU A 406 -10.40 3.88 -2.97
N ILE A 407 -11.40 4.59 -3.47
CA ILE A 407 -11.35 5.99 -3.86
C ILE A 407 -12.30 6.78 -2.98
N GLY A 408 -11.87 7.92 -2.44
CA GLY A 408 -12.71 8.75 -1.57
C GLY A 408 -12.44 10.24 -1.74
N PRO A 409 -13.29 11.10 -1.15
CA PRO A 409 -13.10 12.54 -1.18
C PRO A 409 -11.72 12.98 -0.67
N ALA A 410 -11.24 14.14 -1.10
CA ALA A 410 -10.05 14.78 -0.53
C ALA A 410 -10.09 14.79 1.01
N PHE A 411 -8.93 14.58 1.62
CA PHE A 411 -8.65 14.52 3.06
C PHE A 411 -9.33 13.35 3.79
N THR A 412 -9.70 12.28 3.07
CA THR A 412 -10.20 11.03 3.65
C THR A 412 -9.15 9.91 3.64
N ASP A 413 -7.87 10.24 3.48
CA ASP A 413 -6.75 9.29 3.37
C ASP A 413 -6.73 8.23 4.49
N GLU A 414 -6.81 8.66 5.75
CA GLU A 414 -6.87 7.75 6.92
C GLU A 414 -8.14 6.89 6.94
N ARG A 415 -9.26 7.45 6.49
CA ARG A 415 -10.53 6.72 6.36
C ARG A 415 -10.40 5.63 5.30
N LEU A 416 -9.82 5.94 4.15
CA LEU A 416 -9.60 4.99 3.07
C LEU A 416 -8.66 3.86 3.51
N ALA A 417 -7.60 4.17 4.25
CA ALA A 417 -6.74 3.15 4.83
C ALA A 417 -7.50 2.27 5.85
N THR A 418 -8.33 2.87 6.71
CA THR A 418 -9.17 2.12 7.65
C THR A 418 -10.11 1.15 6.92
N ILE A 419 -10.76 1.59 5.83
CA ILE A 419 -11.63 0.72 5.03
C ILE A 419 -10.80 -0.35 4.29
N ALA A 420 -9.62 0.01 3.78
CA ALA A 420 -8.73 -0.93 3.10
C ALA A 420 -8.26 -2.06 4.01
N SER A 421 -8.19 -1.83 5.32
CA SER A 421 -7.86 -2.86 6.31
C SER A 421 -8.87 -4.02 6.36
N LEU A 422 -10.11 -3.82 5.88
CA LEU A 422 -11.13 -4.87 5.76
C LEU A 422 -10.77 -5.89 4.66
N LEU A 423 -9.98 -5.46 3.67
CA LEU A 423 -9.50 -6.30 2.57
C LEU A 423 -8.21 -7.05 2.94
N GLN A 424 -7.54 -6.67 4.03
CA GLN A 424 -6.29 -7.30 4.44
C GLN A 424 -6.55 -8.65 5.16
N PRO A 425 -5.67 -9.65 4.99
CA PRO A 425 -5.79 -10.93 5.69
C PRO A 425 -5.78 -10.74 7.21
N GLN A 426 -6.79 -11.29 7.88
CA GLN A 426 -6.89 -11.31 9.34
C GLN A 426 -6.74 -12.74 9.86
N ALA A 427 -5.87 -12.93 10.84
CA ALA A 427 -5.80 -14.16 11.62
C ALA A 427 -6.76 -14.07 12.80
N ARG A 428 -7.44 -15.18 13.13
CA ARG A 428 -8.18 -15.31 14.39
C ARG A 428 -7.27 -15.86 15.47
N VAL A 429 -7.36 -15.32 16.67
CA VAL A 429 -6.61 -15.78 17.85
C VAL A 429 -7.56 -15.99 19.01
N ALA A 430 -7.50 -17.16 19.64
CA ALA A 430 -8.21 -17.45 20.89
C ALA A 430 -7.36 -17.02 22.11
N VAL A 431 -7.97 -16.30 23.04
CA VAL A 431 -7.39 -15.92 24.32
C VAL A 431 -8.27 -16.38 25.47
N VAL A 432 -7.66 -16.86 26.55
CA VAL A 432 -8.35 -17.48 27.70
C VAL A 432 -7.90 -16.92 29.05
N GLY A 433 -7.13 -15.81 29.03
CA GLY A 433 -6.42 -15.32 30.21
C GLY A 433 -6.25 -13.82 30.27
N ALA A 434 -5.03 -13.36 30.59
CA ALA A 434 -4.73 -11.95 30.81
C ALA A 434 -5.01 -11.02 29.59
N HIS A 435 -5.25 -11.58 28.40
CA HIS A 435 -5.64 -10.85 27.19
C HIS A 435 -7.15 -10.77 26.95
N LEU A 436 -7.98 -11.44 27.74
CA LEU A 436 -9.45 -11.29 27.68
C LEU A 436 -9.84 -9.82 27.92
N THR A 437 -10.96 -9.37 27.38
CA THR A 437 -11.47 -8.00 27.56
C THR A 437 -11.44 -7.55 29.03
N GLY A 438 -10.90 -6.36 29.31
CA GLY A 438 -10.78 -5.84 30.69
C GLY A 438 -9.70 -6.52 31.56
N GLN A 439 -8.94 -7.48 31.04
CA GLN A 439 -7.77 -8.05 31.72
C GLN A 439 -6.49 -7.25 31.40
N PRO A 440 -5.43 -7.33 32.26
CA PRO A 440 -4.28 -6.42 32.21
C PRO A 440 -3.49 -6.37 30.90
N LEU A 441 -3.52 -7.44 30.09
CA LEU A 441 -2.79 -7.53 28.82
C LEU A 441 -3.68 -7.38 27.59
N ASN A 442 -4.98 -7.08 27.74
CA ASN A 442 -5.87 -6.86 26.59
C ASN A 442 -5.39 -5.69 25.70
N LEU A 443 -4.81 -4.65 26.30
CA LEU A 443 -4.22 -3.51 25.58
C LEU A 443 -3.10 -3.93 24.62
N GLN A 444 -2.41 -5.06 24.88
CA GLN A 444 -1.42 -5.59 23.95
C GLN A 444 -2.08 -6.01 22.63
N LEU A 445 -3.22 -6.70 22.68
CA LEU A 445 -3.97 -7.06 21.46
C LEU A 445 -4.43 -5.81 20.71
N LEU A 446 -5.01 -4.85 21.43
CA LEU A 446 -5.48 -3.60 20.83
C LEU A 446 -4.33 -2.82 20.17
N SER A 447 -3.15 -2.76 20.81
CA SER A 447 -1.95 -2.12 20.24
C SER A 447 -1.42 -2.81 18.97
N LEU A 448 -1.81 -4.07 18.75
CA LEU A 448 -1.48 -4.87 17.58
C LEU A 448 -2.59 -4.83 16.51
N GLY A 449 -3.59 -3.96 16.68
CA GLY A 449 -4.71 -3.80 15.76
C GLY A 449 -5.78 -4.89 15.88
N ALA A 450 -5.84 -5.58 17.02
CA ALA A 450 -6.84 -6.62 17.23
C ALA A 450 -8.24 -6.03 17.36
N VAL A 451 -9.23 -6.71 16.78
CA VAL A 451 -10.65 -6.41 16.92
C VAL A 451 -11.34 -7.61 17.54
N PHE A 452 -12.17 -7.36 18.56
CA PHE A 452 -12.95 -8.40 19.21
C PHE A 452 -13.90 -9.08 18.20
N ASP A 453 -13.90 -10.42 18.15
CA ASP A 453 -14.76 -11.22 17.28
C ASP A 453 -15.98 -11.71 18.05
N ARG A 454 -15.76 -12.55 19.07
CA ARG A 454 -16.82 -13.16 19.89
C ARG A 454 -16.27 -13.74 21.19
N THR A 455 -17.16 -13.89 22.19
CA THR A 455 -16.95 -14.75 23.35
C THR A 455 -17.45 -16.16 23.05
N THR A 456 -16.73 -17.17 23.51
CA THR A 456 -17.02 -18.59 23.28
C THR A 456 -16.37 -19.45 24.36
N THR A 457 -16.32 -20.77 24.17
CA THR A 457 -15.52 -21.68 25.00
C THR A 457 -14.64 -22.56 24.12
N THR A 458 -13.60 -23.15 24.71
CA THR A 458 -12.87 -24.25 24.07
C THR A 458 -13.75 -25.49 23.93
N ALA A 459 -13.37 -26.42 23.07
CA ALA A 459 -13.87 -27.80 23.15
C ALA A 459 -13.60 -28.39 24.55
N PRO A 460 -14.32 -29.44 25.00
CA PRO A 460 -14.12 -30.06 26.32
C PRO A 460 -12.85 -30.94 26.40
N LEU A 461 -11.75 -30.45 25.84
CA LEU A 461 -10.48 -31.17 25.65
C LEU A 461 -9.33 -30.48 26.40
N TYR A 462 -9.61 -29.44 27.19
CA TYR A 462 -8.59 -28.57 27.78
C TYR A 462 -8.69 -28.50 29.30
N ARG A 463 -7.55 -28.25 29.94
CA ARG A 463 -7.46 -27.86 31.36
C ARG A 463 -6.79 -26.49 31.47
N LEU A 464 -7.18 -25.73 32.49
CA LEU A 464 -6.67 -24.39 32.75
C LEU A 464 -5.93 -24.37 34.09
N HIS A 465 -4.72 -23.82 34.11
CA HIS A 465 -3.90 -23.77 35.32
C HIS A 465 -3.46 -22.34 35.63
N ALA A 466 -3.49 -21.92 36.89
CA ALA A 466 -2.95 -20.62 37.31
C ALA A 466 -1.42 -20.69 37.39
N LEU A 467 -0.74 -20.00 36.47
CA LEU A 467 0.72 -19.99 36.41
C LEU A 467 1.30 -18.91 37.33
N ARG A 468 2.45 -19.22 37.94
CA ARG A 468 3.23 -18.29 38.77
C ARG A 468 4.06 -17.32 37.92
N THR A 469 3.40 -16.51 37.09
CA THR A 469 4.04 -15.49 36.23
C THR A 469 3.76 -14.07 36.74
N THR A 470 4.52 -13.09 36.25
CA THR A 470 4.23 -11.66 36.45
C THR A 470 4.02 -10.97 35.09
N PRO A 471 2.83 -10.38 34.82
CA PRO A 471 1.60 -10.49 35.60
C PRO A 471 1.10 -11.95 35.67
N ALA A 472 0.18 -12.25 36.61
CA ALA A 472 -0.45 -13.56 36.72
C ALA A 472 -1.23 -13.90 35.45
N LYS A 473 -1.07 -15.14 34.97
CA LYS A 473 -1.68 -15.61 33.72
C LYS A 473 -2.09 -17.08 33.88
N PRO A 474 -3.14 -17.52 33.17
CA PRO A 474 -3.42 -18.94 33.08
C PRO A 474 -2.59 -19.61 31.98
N GLY A 475 -2.38 -20.91 32.14
CA GLY A 475 -1.84 -21.83 31.15
C GLY A 475 -2.93 -22.80 30.70
N LEU A 476 -3.27 -22.75 29.41
CA LEU A 476 -4.20 -23.68 28.79
C LEU A 476 -3.43 -24.87 28.21
N VAL A 477 -3.96 -26.08 28.40
CA VAL A 477 -3.32 -27.31 27.93
C VAL A 477 -4.36 -28.25 27.37
N HIS A 478 -4.07 -28.79 26.18
CA HIS A 478 -4.87 -29.85 25.56
C HIS A 478 -4.56 -31.18 26.23
N VAL A 479 -5.57 -31.84 26.81
CA VAL A 479 -5.44 -33.13 27.50
C VAL A 479 -6.10 -34.28 26.74
N GLY A 480 -6.85 -34.00 25.68
CA GLY A 480 -7.64 -35.01 24.99
C GLY A 480 -8.87 -35.34 25.82
N GLU A 481 -8.89 -36.51 26.47
CA GLU A 481 -10.00 -36.88 27.35
C GLU A 481 -9.84 -36.30 28.77
N GLY A 482 -10.98 -36.08 29.46
CA GLY A 482 -10.98 -35.56 30.83
C GLY A 482 -10.65 -34.07 30.95
N GLY A 483 -10.85 -33.30 29.87
CA GLY A 483 -10.83 -31.84 29.89
C GLY A 483 -12.20 -31.23 30.19
N ALA A 484 -12.26 -29.91 30.19
CA ALA A 484 -13.49 -29.13 30.30
C ALA A 484 -13.52 -28.02 29.24
N GLN A 485 -14.69 -27.43 29.07
CA GLN A 485 -14.84 -26.20 28.28
C GLN A 485 -14.31 -25.02 29.10
N ILE A 486 -13.43 -24.22 28.51
CA ILE A 486 -12.83 -23.05 29.15
C ILE A 486 -13.26 -21.79 28.44
N GLU A 487 -13.65 -20.76 29.19
CA GLU A 487 -13.97 -19.43 28.68
C GLU A 487 -12.86 -18.92 27.74
N ALA A 488 -13.27 -18.50 26.54
CA ALA A 488 -12.38 -17.94 25.55
C ALA A 488 -13.01 -16.71 24.87
N GLU A 489 -12.16 -15.79 24.44
CA GLU A 489 -12.52 -14.78 23.45
C GLU A 489 -11.73 -15.04 22.18
N VAL A 490 -12.39 -14.89 21.02
CA VAL A 490 -11.73 -14.88 19.73
C VAL A 490 -11.54 -13.43 19.30
N TRP A 491 -10.33 -13.11 18.86
CA TRP A 491 -9.94 -11.81 18.35
C TRP A 491 -9.43 -11.93 16.92
N ARG A 492 -9.77 -10.97 16.05
CA ARG A 492 -9.18 -10.86 14.72
C ARG A 492 -7.97 -9.95 14.78
N LEU A 493 -6.82 -10.41 14.30
CA LEU A 493 -5.58 -9.64 14.22
C LEU A 493 -5.12 -9.53 12.76
N PRO A 494 -4.53 -8.40 12.35
CA PRO A 494 -3.69 -8.36 11.15
C PRO A 494 -2.58 -9.43 11.25
N ALA A 495 -2.21 -10.06 10.13
CA ALA A 495 -1.16 -11.07 10.10
C ALA A 495 0.18 -10.58 10.71
N GLU A 496 0.54 -9.31 10.47
CA GLU A 496 1.71 -8.67 11.10
C GLU A 496 1.55 -8.58 12.63
N GLY A 497 0.35 -8.22 13.11
CA GLY A 497 0.04 -8.19 14.53
C GLY A 497 0.23 -9.56 15.18
N LEU A 498 -0.20 -10.64 14.52
CA LEU A 498 0.02 -12.00 14.99
C LEU A 498 1.52 -12.34 15.06
N GLY A 499 2.31 -11.98 14.05
CA GLY A 499 3.76 -12.19 14.05
C GLY A 499 4.47 -11.43 15.19
N ARG A 500 4.06 -10.18 15.45
CA ARG A 500 4.55 -9.38 16.59
C ARG A 500 4.13 -9.98 17.93
N LEU A 501 2.89 -10.48 18.04
CA LEU A 501 2.40 -11.16 19.23
C LEU A 501 3.27 -12.39 19.52
N LEU A 502 3.47 -13.26 18.53
CA LEU A 502 4.28 -14.48 18.62
C LEU A 502 5.71 -14.18 19.07
N THR A 503 6.33 -13.13 18.51
CA THR A 503 7.72 -12.73 18.85
C THR A 503 7.83 -12.18 20.27
N ALA A 504 6.77 -11.56 20.78
CA ALA A 504 6.74 -10.97 22.11
C ALA A 504 6.27 -11.94 23.22
N LEU A 505 5.96 -13.20 22.89
CA LEU A 505 5.49 -14.19 23.87
C LEU A 505 6.61 -14.57 24.84
N PRO A 506 6.47 -14.25 26.15
CA PRO A 506 7.43 -14.71 27.12
C PRO A 506 7.19 -16.18 27.44
N ARG A 507 8.26 -16.93 27.72
CA ARG A 507 8.11 -18.23 28.38
C ARG A 507 7.35 -18.06 29.70
N PRO A 508 6.47 -19.00 30.07
CA PRO A 508 6.22 -20.30 29.44
C PRO A 508 5.08 -20.29 28.40
N MET A 509 4.65 -19.13 27.92
CA MET A 509 3.50 -19.04 27.00
C MET A 509 3.90 -19.47 25.59
N THR A 510 2.99 -20.18 24.92
CA THR A 510 3.13 -20.59 23.53
C THR A 510 1.85 -20.25 22.75
N LEU A 511 1.96 -20.19 21.42
CA LEU A 511 0.78 -20.20 20.53
C LEU A 511 0.72 -21.55 19.82
N GLY A 512 -0.43 -22.20 19.89
CA GLY A 512 -0.71 -23.42 19.15
C GLY A 512 -2.15 -23.42 18.63
N SER A 513 -2.59 -24.54 18.08
CA SER A 513 -3.97 -24.70 17.65
C SER A 513 -4.88 -24.94 18.86
N VAL A 514 -5.88 -24.09 19.04
CA VAL A 514 -6.96 -24.27 20.02
C VAL A 514 -8.25 -24.60 19.28
N GLU A 515 -8.89 -25.68 19.71
CA GLU A 515 -10.19 -26.14 19.24
C GLU A 515 -11.29 -25.52 20.10
N LEU A 516 -12.22 -24.84 19.43
CA LEU A 516 -13.35 -24.15 20.04
C LEU A 516 -14.56 -25.07 20.14
N SER A 517 -15.55 -24.69 20.94
CA SER A 517 -16.76 -25.48 21.17
C SER A 517 -17.59 -25.73 19.90
N ASP A 518 -17.40 -24.93 18.86
CA ASP A 518 -18.03 -25.07 17.54
C ASP A 518 -17.25 -26.02 16.60
N GLY A 519 -16.18 -26.64 17.07
CA GLY A 519 -15.29 -27.52 16.29
C GLY A 519 -14.28 -26.79 15.41
N SER A 520 -14.32 -25.45 15.35
CA SER A 520 -13.32 -24.67 14.61
C SER A 520 -11.99 -24.64 15.35
N ARG A 521 -10.90 -24.50 14.60
CA ARG A 521 -9.53 -24.40 15.13
C ARG A 521 -8.91 -23.07 14.77
N VAL A 522 -8.35 -22.40 15.76
CA VAL A 522 -7.65 -21.12 15.59
C VAL A 522 -6.34 -21.13 16.38
N PRO A 523 -5.32 -20.36 15.98
CA PRO A 523 -4.20 -20.03 16.86
C PRO A 523 -4.72 -19.57 18.23
N GLY A 524 -4.12 -20.01 19.32
CA GLY A 524 -4.52 -19.63 20.66
C GLY A 524 -3.44 -19.87 21.69
N PHE A 525 -3.55 -19.17 22.82
CA PHE A 525 -2.56 -19.23 23.89
C PHE A 525 -2.59 -20.59 24.58
N LEU A 526 -1.44 -21.24 24.60
CA LEU A 526 -1.14 -22.46 25.36
C LEU A 526 0.06 -22.18 26.28
N CYS A 527 0.48 -23.19 27.03
CA CYS A 527 1.70 -23.11 27.84
C CYS A 527 2.60 -24.34 27.69
N GLU A 528 3.89 -24.16 27.98
CA GLU A 528 4.84 -25.26 28.05
C GLU A 528 4.46 -26.26 29.15
N PRO A 529 4.51 -27.58 28.91
CA PRO A 529 4.18 -28.59 29.93
C PRO A 529 5.00 -28.49 31.22
N SER A 530 6.24 -27.98 31.14
CA SER A 530 7.10 -27.72 32.29
C SER A 530 6.49 -26.73 33.30
N ALA A 531 5.68 -25.78 32.83
CA ALA A 531 5.06 -24.76 33.67
C ALA A 531 3.93 -25.30 34.56
N LEU A 532 3.44 -26.52 34.28
CA LEU A 532 2.32 -27.12 34.99
C LEU A 532 2.72 -27.76 36.32
N LYS A 533 4.00 -28.11 36.51
CA LYS A 533 4.46 -28.91 37.67
C LYS A 533 4.11 -28.28 39.03
N GLU A 534 4.02 -26.96 39.09
CA GLU A 534 3.69 -26.20 40.31
C GLU A 534 2.46 -25.30 40.16
N ALA A 535 1.73 -25.45 39.05
CA ALA A 535 0.57 -24.61 38.76
C ALA A 535 -0.69 -25.22 39.36
N GLN A 536 -1.53 -24.38 39.97
CA GLN A 536 -2.83 -24.82 40.49
C GLN A 536 -3.76 -25.12 39.31
N ASP A 537 -4.35 -26.30 39.26
CA ASP A 537 -5.45 -26.60 38.34
C ASP A 537 -6.68 -25.78 38.76
N ILE A 538 -7.15 -24.93 37.85
CA ILE A 538 -8.30 -24.04 38.03
C ILE A 538 -9.41 -24.37 37.02
N THR A 539 -9.38 -25.57 36.44
CA THR A 539 -10.34 -26.01 35.42
C THR A 539 -11.78 -25.99 35.93
N GLU A 540 -12.00 -26.26 37.23
CA GLU A 540 -13.33 -26.28 37.85
C GLU A 540 -14.05 -24.92 37.82
N TYR A 541 -13.29 -23.81 37.74
CA TYR A 541 -13.84 -22.45 37.64
C TYR A 541 -14.37 -22.15 36.22
N GLY A 542 -14.09 -23.00 35.23
CA GLY A 542 -14.54 -22.84 33.84
C GLY A 542 -13.91 -21.67 33.08
N GLY A 543 -13.09 -20.82 33.71
CA GLY A 543 -12.50 -19.66 33.07
C GLY A 543 -11.60 -18.85 34.01
N TRP A 544 -10.72 -18.03 33.42
CA TRP A 544 -9.77 -17.21 34.17
C TRP A 544 -10.44 -16.12 35.00
N ARG A 545 -11.49 -15.48 34.46
CA ARG A 545 -12.22 -14.43 35.19
C ARG A 545 -12.95 -14.99 36.40
N SER A 546 -13.62 -16.13 36.27
CA SER A 546 -14.31 -16.81 37.37
C SER A 546 -13.36 -17.15 38.52
N TYR A 547 -12.16 -17.67 38.18
CA TYR A 547 -11.12 -17.94 39.17
C TYR A 547 -10.68 -16.67 39.92
N LEU A 548 -10.42 -15.57 39.20
CA LEU A 548 -10.03 -14.30 39.84
C LEU A 548 -11.13 -13.71 40.73
N ASP A 549 -12.39 -13.93 40.37
CA ASP A 549 -13.55 -13.47 41.12
C ASP A 549 -13.92 -14.42 42.29
N GLY A 550 -13.28 -15.59 42.39
CA GLY A 550 -13.56 -16.61 43.40
C GLY A 550 -14.93 -17.28 43.25
N ARG A 551 -15.46 -17.36 42.02
CA ARG A 551 -16.80 -17.87 41.71
C ARG A 551 -16.81 -19.26 41.11
#